data_AF-A0A6N8HW31-F1
#
_entry.id   AF-A0A6N8HW31-F1
#
_cell.length_a   1.000
_cell.length_b   1.000
_cell.length_c   1.000
_cell.angle_alpha   90.00
_cell.angle_beta   90.00
_cell.angle_gamma   90.00
#
_symmetry.space_group_name_H-M   'P 1'
#
loop_
_entity.id
_entity.type
_entity.pdbx_description
1 polymer ?
#
loop_
_entity_poly.entity_id
_entity_poly.type
_entity_poly.pdbx_seq_one_letter_code
_entity_poly.pdbx_strand_id
1 'polypeptide(L)'
;MSQFEKLQKAAALKYDDSSGGAPVVVASGMGGAAREIVGIAEKNGVPVFRDDSLATLLSRMDAGVQIPPELYRAIVDIYVYFLGFHVDSSGNVTREPPKKQKEDGAE
;
A
#
# COMPACT_ATOMS: atom_id res chain seq x y z
N MET A 1 -10.52 -15.25 27.86
CA MET A 1 -9.91 -14.20 27.02
C MET A 1 -9.00 -14.90 26.03
N SER A 2 -9.43 -15.00 24.77
CA SER A 2 -8.85 -15.92 23.76
C SER A 2 -7.42 -15.53 23.36
N GLN A 3 -6.51 -16.52 23.29
CA GLN A 3 -5.07 -16.41 23.00
C GLN A 3 -4.70 -15.95 21.56
N PHE A 4 -5.61 -15.27 20.87
CA PHE A 4 -5.40 -14.79 19.50
C PHE A 4 -6.13 -13.45 19.29
N GLU A 5 -5.81 -12.42 20.08
CA GLU A 5 -5.93 -11.07 19.51
C GLU A 5 -5.04 -11.07 18.27
N LYS A 6 -5.68 -11.12 17.08
CA LYS A 6 -5.03 -11.22 15.77
C LYS A 6 -3.72 -10.45 15.80
N LEU A 7 -2.60 -11.16 15.65
CA LEU A 7 -1.27 -10.57 15.48
C LEU A 7 -1.28 -9.81 14.15
N GLN A 8 -1.86 -8.61 14.17
CA GLN A 8 -1.90 -7.72 13.03
C GLN A 8 -0.48 -7.30 12.72
N LYS A 9 -0.16 -7.29 11.44
CA LYS A 9 1.14 -6.87 10.92
C LYS A 9 0.88 -5.73 9.96
N ALA A 10 1.73 -4.73 10.01
CA ALA A 10 1.64 -3.59 9.11
C ALA A 10 3.03 -3.15 8.70
N ALA A 11 3.12 -2.63 7.49
CA ALA A 11 4.27 -1.90 7.01
C ALA A 11 3.76 -0.68 6.23
N ALA A 12 4.42 0.45 6.43
CA ALA A 12 4.20 1.68 5.69
C ALA A 12 5.33 1.83 4.67
N LEU A 13 4.94 2.11 3.43
CA LEU A 13 5.86 2.27 2.31
C LEU A 13 5.83 3.72 1.84
N LYS A 14 6.99 4.21 1.41
CA LYS A 14 7.14 5.49 0.74
C LYS A 14 7.85 5.27 -0.58
N TYR A 15 7.33 5.85 -1.65
CA TYR A 15 8.05 6.01 -2.91
C TYR A 15 8.63 7.42 -2.96
N ASP A 16 9.90 7.54 -3.34
CA ASP A 16 10.58 8.83 -3.51
C ASP A 16 11.54 8.71 -4.70
N ASP A 17 11.45 9.62 -5.66
CA ASP A 17 12.32 9.65 -6.85
C ASP A 17 13.81 9.76 -6.47
N SER A 18 14.10 10.33 -5.29
CA SER A 18 15.47 10.44 -4.76
C SER A 18 16.05 9.12 -4.25
N SER A 19 15.22 8.11 -3.97
CA SER A 19 15.62 6.81 -3.39
C SER A 19 16.05 5.79 -4.45
N GLY A 20 16.56 6.24 -5.60
CA GLY A 20 17.02 5.36 -6.68
C GLY A 20 15.90 4.60 -7.39
N GLY A 21 14.64 5.07 -7.27
CA GLY A 21 13.48 4.48 -7.92
C GLY A 21 12.88 3.26 -7.20
N ALA A 22 13.35 2.92 -5.99
CA ALA A 22 12.81 1.85 -5.18
C ALA A 22 11.93 2.39 -4.03
N PRO A 23 10.78 1.76 -3.75
CA PRO A 23 10.01 2.09 -2.55
C PRO A 23 10.78 1.68 -1.28
N VAL A 24 10.61 2.45 -0.21
CA VAL A 24 11.31 2.29 1.07
C VAL A 24 10.30 2.02 2.17
N VAL A 25 10.63 1.12 3.08
CA VAL A 25 9.85 0.89 4.31
C VAL A 25 10.12 2.05 5.26
N VAL A 26 9.09 2.80 5.66
CA VAL A 26 9.23 3.91 6.62
C VAL A 26 8.77 3.52 8.02
N ALA A 27 7.91 2.51 8.14
CA ALA A 27 7.53 1.92 9.41
C ALA A 27 7.13 0.46 9.20
N SER A 28 7.36 -0.39 10.19
CA SER A 28 6.91 -1.77 10.21
C SER A 28 6.61 -2.18 11.65
N GLY A 29 5.67 -3.09 11.84
CA GLY A 29 5.29 -3.48 13.20
C GLY A 29 4.30 -4.63 13.27
N MET A 30 4.13 -5.12 14.49
CA MET A 30 3.20 -6.20 14.83
C MET A 30 2.37 -5.82 16.07
N GLY A 31 1.18 -6.41 16.19
CA GLY A 31 0.29 -6.24 17.33
C GLY A 31 -0.10 -4.78 17.56
N GLY A 32 0.28 -4.21 18.71
CA GLY A 32 0.00 -2.81 19.07
C GLY A 32 0.59 -1.81 18.06
N ALA A 33 1.85 -2.00 17.67
CA ALA A 33 2.51 -1.12 16.70
C ALA A 33 1.83 -1.16 15.32
N ALA A 34 1.38 -2.34 14.88
CA ALA A 34 0.65 -2.46 13.62
C ALA A 34 -0.68 -1.69 13.65
N ARG A 35 -1.42 -1.76 14.76
CA ARG A 35 -2.65 -0.99 14.95
C ARG A 35 -2.41 0.51 14.90
N GLU A 36 -1.31 0.96 15.50
CA GLU A 36 -0.92 2.38 15.50
C GLU A 36 -0.55 2.85 14.09
N ILE A 37 0.25 2.07 13.35
CA ILE A 37 0.61 2.38 11.95
C ILE A 37 -0.66 2.55 11.09
N VAL A 38 -1.60 1.61 11.17
CA VAL A 38 -2.86 1.67 10.42
C VAL A 38 -3.71 2.87 10.86
N GLY A 39 -3.82 3.11 12.17
CA GLY A 39 -4.58 4.25 12.69
C GLY A 39 -3.99 5.60 12.27
N ILE A 40 -2.66 5.73 12.20
CA ILE A 40 -2.00 6.93 11.67
C ILE A 40 -2.26 7.07 10.18
N ALA A 41 -2.19 5.98 9.41
CA ALA A 41 -2.46 6.00 7.98
C ALA A 41 -3.89 6.49 7.69
N GLU A 42 -4.89 5.92 8.35
CA GLU A 42 -6.30 6.30 8.21
C GLU A 42 -6.54 7.77 8.58
N LYS A 43 -5.95 8.25 9.68
CA LYS A 43 -6.06 9.66 10.12
C LYS A 43 -5.48 10.66 9.12
N ASN A 44 -4.45 10.26 8.37
CA ASN A 44 -3.77 11.13 7.40
C ASN A 44 -4.22 10.89 5.96
N GLY A 45 -5.25 10.06 5.74
CA GLY A 45 -5.73 9.74 4.39
C GLY A 45 -4.75 8.91 3.55
N VAL A 46 -3.82 8.20 4.20
CA VAL A 46 -2.91 7.27 3.53
C VAL A 46 -3.68 5.98 3.22
N PRO A 47 -3.74 5.52 1.95
CA PRO A 47 -4.46 4.31 1.59
C PRO A 47 -3.90 3.06 2.28
N VAL A 48 -4.79 2.18 2.77
CA VAL A 48 -4.42 0.94 3.47
C VAL A 48 -4.84 -0.26 2.64
N PHE A 49 -3.86 -1.09 2.26
CA PHE A 49 -4.08 -2.35 1.56
C PHE A 49 -3.95 -3.52 2.55
N ARG A 50 -4.87 -4.48 2.49
CA ARG A 50 -4.88 -5.65 3.39
C ARG A 50 -4.46 -6.90 2.64
N ASP A 51 -3.26 -7.38 2.94
CA ASP A 51 -2.73 -8.67 2.50
C ASP A 51 -1.89 -9.29 3.61
N ASP A 52 -2.33 -10.43 4.14
CA ASP A 52 -1.68 -11.07 5.29
C ASP A 52 -0.27 -11.60 4.95
N SER A 53 -0.06 -12.04 3.72
CA SER A 53 1.21 -12.63 3.28
C SER A 53 2.26 -11.55 3.09
N LEU A 54 1.91 -10.50 2.35
CA LEU A 54 2.80 -9.37 2.09
C LEU A 54 3.04 -8.57 3.37
N ALA A 55 2.01 -8.33 4.18
CA ALA A 55 2.20 -7.67 5.48
C ALA A 55 3.16 -8.46 6.38
N THR A 56 3.13 -9.80 6.33
CA THR A 56 4.07 -10.65 7.08
C THR A 56 5.51 -10.52 6.59
N LEU A 57 5.71 -10.41 5.28
CA LEU A 57 7.04 -10.24 4.68
C LEU A 57 7.59 -8.86 5.01
N LEU A 58 6.80 -7.82 4.75
CA LEU A 58 7.21 -6.42 4.96
C LEU A 58 7.34 -6.06 6.44
N SER A 59 6.58 -6.68 7.34
CA SER A 59 6.70 -6.42 8.79
C SER A 59 8.03 -6.87 9.39
N ARG A 60 8.81 -7.68 8.67
CA ARG A 60 10.14 -8.14 9.08
C ARG A 60 11.25 -7.23 8.59
N MET A 61 10.93 -6.22 7.78
CA MET A 61 11.90 -5.28 7.24
C MET A 61 12.07 -4.10 8.18
N ASP A 62 13.31 -3.60 8.28
CA ASP A 62 13.61 -2.40 9.06
C ASP A 62 13.20 -1.13 8.32
N ALA A 63 12.92 -0.08 9.10
CA ALA A 63 12.69 1.24 8.54
C ALA A 63 13.96 1.79 7.85
N GLY A 64 13.78 2.47 6.73
CA GLY A 64 14.85 2.98 5.87
C GLY A 64 15.37 1.98 4.85
N VAL A 65 14.92 0.72 4.89
CA VAL A 65 15.35 -0.31 3.94
C VAL A 65 14.52 -0.23 2.64
N GLN A 66 15.21 -0.28 1.51
CA GLN A 66 14.58 -0.39 0.19
C GLN A 66 13.93 -1.76 0.02
N ILE A 67 12.76 -1.79 -0.62
CA ILE A 67 12.11 -3.04 -0.99
C ILE A 67 13.02 -3.84 -1.93
N PRO A 68 13.21 -5.15 -1.71
CA PRO A 68 14.02 -5.96 -2.59
C PRO A 68 13.29 -6.20 -3.94
N PRO A 69 14.02 -6.33 -5.06
CA PRO A 69 13.42 -6.43 -6.40
C PRO A 69 12.39 -7.54 -6.57
N GLU A 70 12.53 -8.64 -5.83
CA GLU A 70 11.63 -9.79 -5.87
C GLU A 70 10.21 -9.42 -5.38
N LEU A 71 10.07 -8.38 -4.57
CA LEU A 71 8.80 -7.88 -4.06
C LEU A 71 8.20 -6.75 -4.90
N TYR A 72 8.94 -6.21 -5.88
CA TYR A 72 8.47 -5.07 -6.69
C TYR A 72 7.15 -5.34 -7.39
N ARG A 73 6.94 -6.56 -7.88
CA ARG A 73 5.69 -6.90 -8.54
C ARG A 73 4.48 -6.71 -7.61
N ALA A 74 4.57 -7.23 -6.39
CA ALA A 74 3.51 -7.08 -5.40
C ALA A 74 3.28 -5.61 -5.02
N ILE A 75 4.34 -4.82 -4.91
CA ILE A 75 4.21 -3.38 -4.60
C ILE A 75 3.54 -2.63 -5.76
N VAL A 76 3.91 -2.92 -7.01
CA VAL A 76 3.29 -2.32 -8.20
C VAL A 76 1.81 -2.67 -8.27
N ASP A 77 1.44 -3.92 -7.99
CA ASP A 77 0.03 -4.34 -8.02
C ASP A 77 -0.82 -3.52 -7.01
N ILE A 78 -0.25 -3.16 -5.85
CA ILE A 78 -0.89 -2.26 -4.88
C ILE A 78 -1.06 -0.84 -5.42
N TYR A 79 -0.03 -0.29 -6.06
CA TYR A 79 -0.13 1.05 -6.65
C TYR A 79 -1.13 1.11 -7.78
N VAL A 80 -1.15 0.10 -8.65
CA VAL A 80 -2.11 -0.03 -9.75
C VAL A 80 -3.54 -0.05 -9.18
N TYR A 81 -3.76 -0.80 -8.10
CA TYR A 81 -5.04 -0.85 -7.40
C TYR A 81 -5.49 0.53 -6.89
N PHE A 82 -4.61 1.28 -6.21
CA PHE A 82 -4.97 2.59 -5.66
C PHE A 82 -5.08 3.70 -6.71
N LEU A 83 -4.27 3.66 -7.76
CA LEU A 83 -4.23 4.69 -8.80
C LEU A 83 -5.28 4.47 -9.90
N GLY A 84 -6.00 3.33 -9.87
CA GLY A 84 -7.04 3.02 -10.86
C GLY A 84 -6.47 2.73 -12.25
N PHE A 85 -5.27 2.14 -12.30
CA PHE A 85 -4.72 1.65 -13.56
C PHE A 85 -5.19 0.21 -13.79
N HIS A 86 -5.35 -0.17 -15.06
CA HIS A 86 -5.63 -1.54 -15.47
C HIS A 86 -4.53 -2.02 -16.41
N VAL A 87 -3.99 -3.20 -16.12
CA VAL A 87 -3.02 -3.89 -16.97
C VAL A 87 -3.78 -4.85 -17.87
N ASP A 88 -3.73 -4.64 -19.19
CA ASP A 88 -4.34 -5.56 -20.15
C ASP A 88 -3.49 -6.84 -20.34
N SER A 89 -4.05 -7.82 -21.05
CA SER A 89 -3.35 -9.09 -21.34
C SER A 89 -2.09 -8.93 -22.18
N SER A 90 -1.84 -7.74 -22.74
CA SER A 90 -0.67 -7.38 -23.52
C SER A 90 0.38 -6.62 -22.71
N GLY A 91 0.14 -6.38 -21.42
CA GLY A 91 1.06 -5.66 -20.53
C GLY A 91 0.97 -4.14 -20.63
N ASN A 92 -0.01 -3.58 -21.35
CA ASN A 92 -0.21 -2.14 -21.39
C ASN A 92 -0.95 -1.65 -20.15
N VAL A 93 -0.44 -0.57 -19.56
CA VAL A 93 -1.05 0.11 -18.41
C VAL A 93 -1.97 1.21 -18.94
N THR A 94 -3.28 1.01 -18.82
CA THR A 94 -4.29 2.02 -19.19
C THR A 94 -4.89 2.62 -17.94
N ARG A 95 -5.09 3.94 -17.92
CA ARG A 95 -5.82 4.63 -16.85
C ARG A 95 -7.27 4.75 -17.28
N GLU A 96 -8.21 4.28 -16.46
CA GLU A 96 -9.59 4.73 -16.68
C GLU A 96 -9.62 6.25 -16.44
N PRO A 97 -10.07 7.07 -17.42
CA PRO A 97 -10.27 8.47 -17.16
C PRO A 97 -11.26 8.59 -15.98
N PRO A 98 -11.03 9.48 -15.01
CA PRO A 98 -11.96 9.66 -13.90
C PRO A 98 -13.34 9.89 -14.50
N LYS A 99 -14.32 9.05 -14.12
CA LYS A 99 -15.71 9.25 -14.53
C LYS A 99 -16.06 10.70 -14.18
N LYS A 100 -16.25 11.55 -15.20
CA LYS A 100 -16.88 12.85 -15.01
C LYS A 100 -18.18 12.54 -14.32
N GLN A 101 -18.29 12.86 -13.03
CA GLN A 101 -19.59 13.01 -12.41
C GLN A 101 -20.29 14.02 -13.29
N LYS A 102 -21.35 13.59 -13.98
CA LYS A 102 -22.25 14.54 -14.61
C LYS A 102 -22.69 15.45 -13.47
N GLU A 103 -22.36 16.73 -13.60
CA GLU A 103 -23.04 17.78 -12.85
C GLU A 103 -24.50 17.71 -13.28
N ASP A 104 -25.27 16.87 -12.58
CA ASP A 104 -26.71 16.93 -12.59
C ASP A 104 -27.08 18.18 -11.78
N GLY A 105 -27.42 19.26 -12.47
CA GLY A 105 -28.30 20.30 -11.93
C GLY A 105 -27.87 21.75 -12.16
N ALA A 106 -28.85 22.50 -12.70
CA ALA A 106 -28.97 23.96 -12.89
C ALA A 106 -28.60 24.43 -14.31
N GLU A 107 -29.51 24.84 -15.19
CA GLU A 107 -30.94 25.20 -15.09
C GLU A 107 -31.72 24.74 -16.33
#